data_AF-A0A3M7LVB2-F1
#
_entry.id   AF-A0A3M7LVB2-F1
#
_cell.length_a   1.000
_cell.length_b   1.000
_cell.length_c   1.000
_cell.angle_alpha   90.00
_cell.angle_beta   90.00
_cell.angle_gamma   90.00
#
_symmetry.space_group_name_H-M   'P 1'
#
loop_
_entity.id
_entity.type
_entity.pdbx_description
1 polymer ?
#
loop_
_entity_poly.entity_id
_entity_poly.type
_entity_poly.pdbx_seq_one_letter_code
_entity_poly.pdbx_strand_id
1 'polypeptide(L)'
;MASKPSNQTTPAWRLKCGPPVDQLSGSPSSRPSWRERATPAFSSASASAFTSDFDSDPTSSSPRNWRNTSPSAATPPKACKKPDFQDLVEGQILYLRDSVAIQDSLRSNNQGGNPVDHPVVILGKFNKKGAECVQFRHLTSFGGKSLEERKPEHQRHFFLPCESQDGSSPSEGAHIATLEAGSGVLAKRSYVNLSPNSIYQIEYTHLEVYKDQESLRFDTASTSYIKSKVRY
;
A
#
# COMPACT_ATOMS: atom_id res chain seq x y z
N MET A 1 57.12 33.31 -9.96
CA MET A 1 56.58 34.43 -9.17
C MET A 1 55.33 34.96 -9.86
N ALA A 2 54.20 34.98 -9.14
CA ALA A 2 52.99 35.79 -9.33
C ALA A 2 51.74 34.95 -8.98
N SER A 3 51.52 34.81 -7.67
CA SER A 3 50.28 34.33 -7.07
C SER A 3 49.16 35.34 -7.33
N LYS A 4 47.94 34.88 -7.63
CA LYS A 4 46.73 35.71 -7.52
C LYS A 4 45.68 35.02 -6.63
N PRO A 5 45.00 35.78 -5.74
CA PRO A 5 44.23 35.24 -4.63
C PRO A 5 42.73 35.02 -4.90
N SER A 6 42.20 34.02 -4.20
CA SER A 6 40.95 33.99 -3.40
C SER A 6 39.83 34.99 -3.71
N ASN A 7 38.63 34.46 -3.98
CA ASN A 7 37.37 35.02 -3.50
C ASN A 7 36.47 33.90 -2.97
N GLN A 8 36.43 33.76 -1.64
CA GLN A 8 35.44 32.93 -0.94
C GLN A 8 34.19 33.79 -0.69
N THR A 9 33.09 33.41 -1.35
CA THR A 9 31.76 33.98 -1.09
C THR A 9 31.04 33.10 -0.07
N THR A 10 31.00 33.53 1.18
CA THR A 10 30.16 32.91 2.23
C THR A 10 28.73 33.45 2.15
N PRO A 11 27.69 32.59 2.12
CA PRO A 11 26.29 33.04 2.18
C PRO A 11 25.85 33.42 3.61
N ALA A 12 25.18 34.57 3.70
CA ALA A 12 24.75 35.26 4.91
C ALA A 12 23.33 34.84 5.36
N TRP A 13 23.18 33.69 6.02
CA TRP A 13 21.90 33.31 6.66
C TRP A 13 22.02 32.77 8.09
N ARG A 14 23.16 32.94 8.75
CA ARG A 14 23.27 32.77 10.21
C ARG A 14 23.04 34.09 10.93
N LEU A 15 21.78 34.44 11.15
CA LEU A 15 21.42 35.28 12.28
C LEU A 15 20.41 34.54 13.16
N LYS A 16 20.94 34.18 14.32
CA LYS A 16 20.31 33.50 15.44
C LYS A 16 20.03 34.60 16.45
N CYS A 17 18.76 34.93 16.69
CA CYS A 17 18.36 35.75 17.83
C CYS A 17 17.31 34.96 18.61
N GLY A 18 17.65 34.66 19.86
CA GLY A 18 16.77 34.06 20.86
C GLY A 18 15.81 35.08 21.49
N PRO A 19 14.98 34.62 22.45
CA PRO A 19 13.82 35.32 22.97
C PRO A 19 14.18 36.23 24.15
N PRO A 20 13.29 37.16 24.55
CA PRO A 20 12.57 36.91 25.81
C PRO A 20 11.17 37.55 25.87
N VAL A 21 10.22 36.92 26.56
CA VAL A 21 9.28 37.62 27.47
C VAL A 21 8.61 36.63 28.42
N ASP A 22 8.67 37.02 29.69
CA ASP A 22 8.07 36.40 30.86
C ASP A 22 6.54 36.58 30.97
N GLN A 23 5.97 35.76 31.85
CA GLN A 23 4.79 36.02 32.71
C GLN A 23 3.38 35.99 32.07
N LEU A 24 2.54 35.01 32.49
CA LEU A 24 1.56 35.19 33.58
C LEU A 24 0.70 33.93 33.79
N SER A 25 0.35 33.74 35.06
CA SER A 25 -0.47 32.71 35.68
C SER A 25 -1.88 32.53 35.10
N GLY A 26 -2.41 31.31 35.14
CA GLY A 26 -3.84 31.04 34.97
C GLY A 26 -4.21 29.57 34.79
N SER A 27 -4.43 28.84 35.89
CA SER A 27 -5.36 27.70 35.94
C SER A 27 -6.78 28.24 36.25
N PRO A 28 -7.91 27.53 36.03
CA PRO A 28 -8.06 26.07 35.94
C PRO A 28 -9.12 25.52 34.93
N SER A 29 -9.13 24.19 34.84
CA SER A 29 -10.30 23.29 34.75
C SER A 29 -11.44 23.56 33.77
N SER A 30 -11.64 22.63 32.82
CA SER A 30 -12.92 21.93 32.62
C SER A 30 -12.72 20.71 31.72
N ARG A 31 -12.86 19.50 32.30
CA ARG A 31 -12.98 18.24 31.59
C ARG A 31 -14.45 18.03 31.20
N PRO A 32 -14.81 17.81 29.94
CA PRO A 32 -16.13 17.31 29.61
C PRO A 32 -16.19 15.79 29.77
N SER A 33 -17.04 15.37 30.70
CA SER A 33 -17.46 13.98 30.93
C SER A 33 -18.44 13.53 29.86
N TRP A 34 -18.01 12.69 28.93
CA TRP A 34 -18.93 11.93 28.06
C TRP A 34 -18.88 10.46 28.46
N ARG A 35 -19.59 10.15 29.55
CA ARG A 35 -20.15 8.83 29.81
C ARG A 35 -21.65 8.96 29.57
N GLU A 36 -22.12 8.49 28.43
CA GLU A 36 -23.51 8.07 28.30
C GLU A 36 -23.51 6.60 27.91
N ARG A 37 -23.76 5.77 28.91
CA ARG A 37 -24.02 4.35 28.78
C ARG A 37 -25.51 4.22 28.47
N ALA A 38 -25.86 4.03 27.21
CA ALA A 38 -27.21 3.66 26.84
C ALA A 38 -27.49 2.20 27.26
N THR A 39 -28.48 2.03 28.11
CA THR A 39 -29.13 0.77 28.46
C THR A 39 -30.13 0.38 27.38
N PRO A 40 -30.16 -0.87 26.88
CA PRO A 40 -31.35 -1.40 26.23
C PRO A 40 -32.27 -2.02 27.30
N ALA A 41 -33.48 -1.45 27.41
CA ALA A 41 -34.59 -2.04 28.14
C ALA A 41 -35.36 -3.02 27.26
N PHE A 42 -35.91 -4.03 27.95
CA PHE A 42 -36.79 -5.11 27.52
C PHE A 42 -37.95 -4.71 26.59
N SER A 43 -38.33 -5.64 25.70
CA SER A 43 -39.71 -6.16 25.50
C SER A 43 -39.67 -7.19 24.36
N SER A 44 -39.84 -8.48 24.63
CA SER A 44 -41.10 -9.23 24.83
C SER A 44 -41.62 -9.86 23.54
N ALA A 45 -41.70 -11.19 23.61
CA ALA A 45 -42.24 -12.09 22.61
C ALA A 45 -43.76 -11.92 22.44
N SER A 46 -44.24 -12.19 21.23
CA SER A 46 -45.61 -12.64 20.99
C SER A 46 -45.61 -13.71 19.91
N ALA A 47 -46.12 -14.88 20.28
CA ALA A 47 -46.41 -16.00 19.43
C ALA A 47 -47.77 -15.80 18.73
N SER A 48 -47.94 -16.41 17.57
CA SER A 48 -49.24 -16.91 17.14
C SER A 48 -49.07 -17.99 16.09
N ALA A 49 -49.59 -19.16 16.43
CA ALA A 49 -49.75 -20.34 15.59
C ALA A 49 -50.98 -20.20 14.70
N PHE A 50 -50.93 -20.76 13.49
CA PHE A 50 -52.11 -21.20 12.76
C PHE A 50 -51.76 -22.50 12.02
N THR A 51 -52.62 -23.49 12.25
CA THR A 51 -52.61 -24.86 11.73
C THR A 51 -53.43 -25.00 10.45
N SER A 52 -53.26 -26.19 9.84
CA SER A 52 -54.18 -27.01 9.02
C SER A 52 -54.08 -26.97 7.49
N ASP A 53 -53.34 -27.96 6.98
CA ASP A 53 -53.76 -29.08 6.09
C ASP A 53 -54.85 -28.91 5.03
N PHE A 54 -54.53 -29.33 3.79
CA PHE A 54 -55.13 -30.41 2.98
C PHE A 54 -54.52 -30.32 1.55
N ASP A 55 -53.65 -31.21 1.05
CA ASP A 55 -53.74 -32.62 0.64
C ASP A 55 -53.86 -32.80 -0.90
N SER A 56 -53.10 -33.79 -1.40
CA SER A 56 -53.20 -34.55 -2.65
C SER A 56 -52.38 -34.17 -3.92
N ASP A 57 -51.33 -34.99 -4.10
CA ASP A 57 -50.50 -35.50 -5.22
C ASP A 57 -51.17 -35.67 -6.62
N PRO A 58 -50.51 -36.19 -7.70
CA PRO A 58 -49.08 -36.50 -7.91
C PRO A 58 -48.51 -36.12 -9.29
N THR A 59 -47.18 -35.99 -9.44
CA THR A 59 -46.49 -36.45 -10.67
C THR A 59 -44.97 -36.59 -10.52
N SER A 60 -44.55 -37.85 -10.42
CA SER A 60 -43.35 -38.45 -11.01
C SER A 60 -42.34 -37.50 -11.67
N SER A 61 -41.21 -37.26 -10.99
CA SER A 61 -39.92 -37.19 -11.67
C SER A 61 -38.82 -37.75 -10.75
N SER A 62 -37.99 -38.59 -11.36
CA SER A 62 -37.02 -39.50 -10.75
C SER A 62 -36.09 -38.84 -9.71
N PRO A 63 -35.69 -39.54 -8.63
CA PRO A 63 -34.63 -39.07 -7.76
C PRO A 63 -33.31 -39.08 -8.54
N ARG A 64 -32.88 -37.88 -8.95
CA ARG A 64 -31.56 -37.65 -9.53
C ARG A 64 -30.54 -37.93 -8.43
N ASN A 65 -29.93 -39.11 -8.47
CA ASN A 65 -28.86 -39.55 -7.58
C ASN A 65 -27.70 -38.54 -7.59
N TRP A 66 -27.67 -37.64 -6.60
CA TRP A 66 -26.68 -36.59 -6.40
C TRP A 66 -25.37 -37.10 -5.77
N ARG A 67 -25.22 -38.44 -5.59
CA ARG A 67 -24.08 -39.04 -4.88
C ARG A 67 -23.03 -39.72 -5.77
N ASN A 68 -23.16 -39.71 -7.09
CA ASN A 68 -22.22 -40.40 -7.99
C ASN A 68 -21.46 -39.49 -8.96
N THR A 69 -21.14 -38.26 -8.57
CA THR A 69 -20.01 -37.54 -9.15
C THR A 69 -18.82 -37.70 -8.23
N SER A 70 -17.98 -38.68 -8.53
CA SER A 70 -16.59 -38.68 -8.06
C SER A 70 -16.03 -37.28 -8.29
N PRO A 71 -15.56 -36.56 -7.26
CA PRO A 71 -14.86 -35.31 -7.49
C PRO A 71 -13.61 -35.68 -8.30
N SER A 72 -13.60 -35.32 -9.58
CA SER A 72 -12.38 -35.30 -10.38
C SER A 72 -11.37 -34.56 -9.54
N ALA A 73 -10.28 -35.25 -9.18
CA ALA A 73 -9.27 -34.77 -8.24
C ALA A 73 -8.93 -33.33 -8.61
N ALA A 74 -9.42 -32.38 -7.81
CA ALA A 74 -9.12 -30.98 -8.00
C ALA A 74 -7.62 -30.87 -7.84
N THR A 75 -6.93 -30.64 -8.96
CA THR A 75 -5.51 -30.30 -8.96
C THR A 75 -5.34 -29.22 -7.91
N PRO A 76 -4.49 -29.41 -6.88
CA PRO A 76 -4.34 -28.42 -5.83
C PRO A 76 -4.03 -27.07 -6.50
N PRO A 77 -4.66 -25.97 -6.07
CA PRO A 77 -4.41 -24.66 -6.66
C PRO A 77 -2.90 -24.44 -6.69
N LYS A 78 -2.36 -24.19 -7.89
CA LYS A 78 -0.92 -23.95 -8.07
C LYS A 78 -0.56 -22.85 -7.09
N ALA A 79 0.24 -23.19 -6.07
CA ALA A 79 0.77 -22.22 -5.14
C ALA A 79 1.46 -21.12 -5.95
N CYS A 80 1.08 -19.86 -5.70
CA CYS A 80 1.69 -18.74 -6.40
C CYS A 80 3.18 -18.72 -6.09
N LYS A 81 4.01 -19.03 -7.08
CA LYS A 81 5.46 -19.03 -6.98
C LYS A 81 5.97 -17.62 -7.21
N LYS A 82 6.85 -17.18 -6.31
CA LYS A 82 7.64 -15.96 -6.54
C LYS A 82 8.35 -16.08 -7.89
N PRO A 83 8.30 -15.06 -8.76
CA PRO A 83 9.03 -15.09 -10.02
C PRO A 83 10.52 -15.31 -9.76
N ASP A 84 11.24 -15.90 -10.70
CA ASP A 84 12.69 -15.97 -10.60
C ASP A 84 13.30 -14.58 -10.85
N PHE A 85 14.49 -14.32 -10.31
CA PHE A 85 15.14 -13.01 -10.44
C PHE A 85 15.36 -12.61 -11.91
N GLN A 86 15.63 -13.59 -12.77
CA GLN A 86 15.82 -13.37 -14.21
C GLN A 86 14.52 -12.91 -14.88
N ASP A 87 13.38 -13.49 -14.46
CA ASP A 87 12.05 -13.19 -15.00
C ASP A 87 11.41 -11.95 -14.40
N LEU A 88 11.97 -11.42 -13.32
CA LEU A 88 11.46 -10.22 -12.66
C LEU A 88 11.49 -9.01 -13.61
N VAL A 89 10.37 -8.31 -13.77
CA VAL A 89 10.25 -7.16 -14.67
C VAL A 89 10.09 -5.86 -13.88
N GLU A 90 10.55 -4.75 -14.44
CA GLU A 90 10.25 -3.42 -13.88
C GLU A 90 8.75 -3.15 -13.91
N GLY A 91 8.25 -2.42 -12.91
CA GLY A 91 6.81 -2.19 -12.72
C GLY A 91 6.10 -3.29 -11.93
N GLN A 92 6.73 -4.45 -11.76
CA GLN A 92 6.16 -5.56 -11.01
C GLN A 92 6.00 -5.22 -9.52
N ILE A 93 4.88 -5.66 -8.95
CA ILE A 93 4.50 -5.41 -7.56
C ILE A 93 4.78 -6.67 -6.76
N LEU A 94 5.69 -6.56 -5.79
CA LEU A 94 6.02 -7.61 -4.82
C LEU A 94 5.70 -7.14 -3.41
N TYR A 95 5.96 -7.99 -2.42
CA TYR A 95 5.76 -7.67 -1.01
C TYR A 95 7.07 -7.73 -0.24
N LEU A 96 7.32 -6.72 0.58
CA LEU A 96 8.44 -6.72 1.52
C LEU A 96 7.92 -7.11 2.91
N ARG A 97 8.19 -8.35 3.32
CA ARG A 97 7.76 -8.86 4.62
C ARG A 97 8.62 -8.32 5.75
N ASP A 98 8.06 -8.19 6.95
CA ASP A 98 8.88 -7.91 8.15
C ASP A 98 9.75 -9.11 8.52
N SER A 99 11.06 -8.90 8.50
CA SER A 99 12.02 -9.85 9.05
C SER A 99 13.22 -9.09 9.61
N VAL A 100 13.73 -9.61 10.74
CA VAL A 100 14.87 -9.02 11.46
C VAL A 100 16.10 -8.88 10.56
N ALA A 101 16.28 -9.78 9.59
CA ALA A 101 17.40 -9.79 8.65
C ALA A 101 17.37 -8.64 7.62
N ILE A 102 16.23 -8.00 7.40
CA ILE A 102 16.08 -6.96 6.37
C ILE A 102 16.79 -5.66 6.74
N GLN A 103 16.92 -5.36 8.03
CA GLN A 103 17.54 -4.11 8.48
C GLN A 103 19.00 -3.97 8.02
N ASP A 104 19.71 -5.09 7.85
CA ASP A 104 21.11 -5.10 7.41
C ASP A 104 21.26 -4.96 5.89
N SER A 105 20.31 -5.50 5.12
CA SER A 105 20.35 -5.49 3.64
C SER A 105 19.59 -4.31 3.03
N LEU A 106 18.66 -3.70 3.76
CA LEU A 106 17.88 -2.56 3.32
C LEU A 106 18.74 -1.30 3.34
N ARG A 107 19.05 -0.78 2.15
CA ARG A 107 19.72 0.51 2.01
C ARG A 107 18.70 1.55 1.59
N SER A 108 18.48 2.53 2.46
CA SER A 108 17.79 3.76 2.12
C SER A 108 18.81 4.88 2.00
N ASN A 109 18.65 5.73 0.97
CA ASN A 109 19.56 6.86 0.79
C ASN A 109 19.31 7.99 1.79
N ASN A 110 18.22 8.00 2.58
CA ASN A 110 17.89 9.04 3.56
C ASN A 110 16.78 8.58 4.54
N GLN A 111 16.42 9.41 5.54
CA GLN A 111 15.40 9.20 6.60
C GLN A 111 13.94 8.97 6.08
N GLY A 112 13.74 8.06 5.13
CA GLY A 112 12.43 7.62 4.68
C GLY A 112 11.72 6.76 5.72
N GLY A 113 10.39 6.64 5.59
CA GLY A 113 9.60 5.75 6.45
C GLY A 113 10.05 4.28 6.35
N ASN A 114 9.61 3.45 7.29
CA ASN A 114 9.87 2.02 7.28
C ASN A 114 9.17 1.37 6.07
N PRO A 115 9.90 0.80 5.09
CA PRO A 115 9.29 0.18 3.92
C PRO A 115 8.81 -1.26 4.19
N VAL A 116 9.03 -1.76 5.41
CA VAL A 116 8.65 -3.11 5.83
C VAL A 116 7.13 -3.25 5.93
N ASP A 117 6.64 -4.45 5.63
CA ASP A 117 5.21 -4.82 5.65
C ASP A 117 4.37 -4.03 4.62
N HIS A 118 5.00 -3.72 3.48
CA HIS A 118 4.39 -2.95 2.41
C HIS A 118 4.61 -3.60 1.03
N PRO A 119 3.63 -3.49 0.12
CA PRO A 119 3.86 -3.78 -1.28
C PRO A 119 4.89 -2.83 -1.87
N VAL A 120 5.68 -3.30 -2.83
CA VAL A 120 6.78 -2.56 -3.45
C VAL A 120 6.74 -2.70 -4.96
N VAL A 121 7.14 -1.65 -5.67
CA VAL A 121 7.31 -1.66 -7.13
C VAL A 121 8.76 -1.72 -7.49
N ILE A 122 9.10 -2.71 -8.31
CA ILE A 122 10.44 -2.91 -8.83
C ILE A 122 10.74 -1.84 -9.88
N LEU A 123 11.85 -1.13 -9.69
CA LEU A 123 12.33 -0.07 -10.58
C LEU A 123 13.58 -0.48 -11.36
N GLY A 124 14.29 -1.51 -10.90
CA GLY A 124 15.49 -2.01 -11.52
C GLY A 124 16.08 -3.21 -10.77
N LYS A 125 16.95 -3.94 -11.46
CA LYS A 125 17.66 -5.13 -10.97
C LYS A 125 19.16 -4.90 -11.09
N PHE A 126 19.95 -5.38 -10.13
CA PHE A 126 21.41 -5.31 -10.18
C PHE A 126 22.04 -6.38 -9.31
N ASN A 127 23.30 -6.71 -9.60
CA ASN A 127 24.08 -7.64 -8.78
C ASN A 127 25.09 -6.87 -7.94
N LYS A 128 25.19 -7.21 -6.65
CA LYS A 128 26.12 -6.56 -5.72
C LYS A 128 26.83 -7.62 -4.89
N LYS A 129 28.14 -7.78 -5.13
CA LYS A 129 28.98 -8.78 -4.44
C LYS A 129 28.43 -10.22 -4.53
N GLY A 130 27.84 -10.58 -5.67
CA GLY A 130 27.24 -11.91 -5.88
C GLY A 130 25.81 -12.05 -5.36
N ALA A 131 25.25 -11.05 -4.67
CA ALA A 131 23.84 -11.03 -4.29
C ALA A 131 22.98 -10.35 -5.38
N GLU A 132 21.85 -10.96 -5.68
CA GLU A 132 20.81 -10.41 -6.56
C GLU A 132 20.00 -9.37 -5.79
N CYS A 133 20.07 -8.11 -6.24
CA CYS A 133 19.42 -6.98 -5.59
C CYS A 133 18.43 -6.30 -6.53
N VAL A 134 17.46 -5.63 -5.92
CA VAL A 134 16.48 -4.81 -6.62
C VAL A 134 16.42 -3.40 -6.04
N GLN A 135 16.11 -2.45 -6.90
CA GLN A 135 15.74 -1.10 -6.51
C GLN A 135 14.22 -0.97 -6.56
N PHE A 136 13.62 -0.38 -5.54
CA PHE A 136 12.16 -0.30 -5.44
C PHE A 136 11.66 0.99 -4.79
N ARG A 137 10.36 1.24 -4.96
CA ARG A 137 9.55 2.21 -4.17
C ARG A 137 8.41 1.46 -3.50
N HIS A 138 8.07 1.83 -2.28
CA HIS A 138 6.87 1.32 -1.61
C HIS A 138 5.56 1.84 -2.22
N LEU A 139 4.58 0.96 -2.28
CA LEU A 139 3.17 1.32 -2.30
C LEU A 139 2.65 1.40 -0.88
N THR A 140 1.78 2.38 -0.64
CA THR A 140 1.07 2.52 0.63
C THR A 140 -0.43 2.60 0.38
N SER A 141 -1.21 2.19 1.38
CA SER A 141 -2.64 2.46 1.44
C SER A 141 -2.94 3.21 2.72
N PHE A 142 -3.86 4.17 2.68
CA PHE A 142 -4.21 4.98 3.87
C PHE A 142 -5.45 4.44 4.59
N GLY A 143 -5.62 3.11 4.59
CA GLY A 143 -6.79 2.48 5.20
C GLY A 143 -8.11 2.91 4.56
N GLY A 144 -8.13 3.07 3.24
CA GLY A 144 -9.31 3.52 2.48
C GLY A 144 -9.54 5.03 2.46
N LYS A 145 -8.82 5.81 3.28
CA LYS A 145 -8.89 7.27 3.26
C LYS A 145 -8.27 7.84 1.99
N SER A 146 -8.80 8.99 1.56
CA SER A 146 -8.23 9.74 0.44
C SER A 146 -6.85 10.33 0.80
N LEU A 147 -6.09 10.70 -0.23
CA LEU A 147 -4.79 11.34 -0.06
C LEU A 147 -4.97 12.72 0.57
N GLU A 148 -6.06 13.40 0.22
CA GLU A 148 -6.47 14.72 0.67
C GLU A 148 -6.75 14.73 2.17
N GLU A 149 -7.43 13.70 2.66
CA GLU A 149 -7.70 13.49 4.09
C GLU A 149 -6.44 13.13 4.88
N ARG A 150 -5.52 12.36 4.29
CA ARG A 150 -4.38 11.81 5.04
C ARG A 150 -3.15 12.71 5.04
N LYS A 151 -2.96 13.49 3.97
CA LYS A 151 -1.72 14.25 3.74
C LYS A 151 -2.01 15.75 3.55
N PRO A 152 -1.19 16.61 4.15
CA PRO A 152 -1.28 18.05 3.91
C PRO A 152 -0.95 18.34 2.44
N GLU A 153 -1.54 19.40 1.88
CA GLU A 153 -1.49 19.75 0.46
C GLU A 153 -0.07 19.73 -0.12
N HIS A 154 0.89 20.36 0.58
CA HIS A 154 2.29 20.42 0.16
C HIS A 154 2.99 19.05 0.08
N GLN A 155 2.41 17.96 0.59
CA GLN A 155 2.98 16.61 0.47
C GLN A 155 2.26 15.74 -0.57
N ARG A 156 1.08 16.14 -1.05
CA ARG A 156 0.24 15.29 -1.90
C ARG A 156 0.93 14.95 -3.23
N HIS A 157 1.72 15.87 -3.77
CA HIS A 157 2.48 15.66 -5.01
C HIS A 157 3.57 14.57 -4.92
N PHE A 158 3.91 14.10 -3.71
CA PHE A 158 4.80 12.96 -3.53
C PHE A 158 4.08 11.61 -3.57
N PHE A 159 2.77 11.57 -3.81
CA PHE A 159 2.00 10.32 -3.85
C PHE A 159 1.29 10.21 -5.18
N LEU A 160 1.64 9.18 -5.94
CA LEU A 160 0.99 8.87 -7.21
C LEU A 160 -0.17 7.90 -6.95
N PRO A 161 -1.43 8.30 -7.16
CA PRO A 161 -2.56 7.38 -7.04
C PRO A 161 -2.43 6.23 -8.03
N CYS A 162 -2.77 5.03 -7.58
CA CYS A 162 -2.79 3.84 -8.40
C CYS A 162 -4.23 3.50 -8.79
N GLU A 163 -4.41 2.92 -9.97
CA GLU A 163 -5.67 2.31 -10.37
C GLU A 163 -6.06 1.20 -9.37
N SER A 164 -7.31 1.23 -8.92
CA SER A 164 -7.84 0.28 -7.94
C SER A 164 -9.28 -0.09 -8.28
N GLN A 165 -9.73 -1.23 -7.77
CA GLN A 165 -11.06 -1.76 -8.06
C GLN A 165 -12.21 -0.84 -7.62
N ASP A 166 -11.99 0.00 -6.60
CA ASP A 166 -13.00 0.90 -6.04
C ASP A 166 -13.41 2.04 -6.98
N GLY A 167 -12.87 2.10 -8.20
CA GLY A 167 -13.31 3.01 -9.25
C GLY A 167 -13.12 4.49 -8.90
N SER A 168 -12.25 4.80 -7.94
CA SER A 168 -12.03 6.19 -7.52
C SER A 168 -11.29 6.94 -8.63
N SER A 169 -12.05 7.69 -9.42
CA SER A 169 -11.50 8.66 -10.36
C SER A 169 -10.73 9.71 -9.55
N PRO A 170 -9.44 9.96 -9.86
CA PRO A 170 -8.73 11.04 -9.22
C PRO A 170 -9.36 12.38 -9.60
N SER A 171 -8.99 13.41 -8.85
CA SER A 171 -9.24 14.80 -9.21
C SER A 171 -8.76 15.07 -10.64
N GLU A 172 -9.57 15.81 -11.40
CA GLU A 172 -9.33 16.14 -12.80
C GLU A 172 -7.90 16.67 -13.02
N GLY A 173 -7.12 16.01 -13.89
CA GLY A 173 -5.74 16.39 -14.23
C GLY A 173 -4.62 15.69 -13.43
N ALA A 174 -4.92 14.87 -12.43
CA ALA A 174 -3.87 14.10 -11.74
C ALA A 174 -3.45 12.85 -12.54
N HIS A 175 -2.14 12.62 -12.66
CA HIS A 175 -1.60 11.37 -13.21
C HIS A 175 -1.95 10.19 -12.30
N ILE A 176 -2.40 9.08 -12.88
CA ILE A 176 -2.65 7.80 -12.21
C ILE A 176 -1.63 6.79 -12.71
N ALA A 177 -1.12 5.95 -11.83
CA ALA A 177 -0.42 4.73 -12.22
C ALA A 177 -1.41 3.64 -12.62
N THR A 178 -1.41 3.25 -13.89
CA THR A 178 -2.26 2.24 -14.50
C THR A 178 -1.60 0.88 -14.48
N LEU A 179 -2.38 -0.16 -14.15
CA LEU A 179 -1.92 -1.53 -14.16
C LEU A 179 -1.90 -2.07 -15.60
N GLU A 180 -0.99 -2.98 -15.89
CA GLU A 180 -0.98 -3.62 -17.21
C GLU A 180 -2.23 -4.47 -17.39
N ALA A 181 -2.80 -4.43 -18.59
CA ALA A 181 -3.99 -5.19 -18.94
C ALA A 181 -3.80 -6.69 -18.66
N GLY A 182 -4.68 -7.27 -17.84
CA GLY A 182 -4.62 -8.67 -17.45
C GLY A 182 -3.69 -8.99 -16.27
N SER A 183 -2.97 -8.01 -15.71
CA SER A 183 -2.06 -8.23 -14.57
C SER A 183 -2.76 -8.41 -13.23
N GLY A 184 -4.00 -7.91 -13.10
CA GLY A 184 -4.80 -7.93 -11.88
C GLY A 184 -5.34 -6.54 -11.53
N VAL A 185 -5.89 -6.42 -10.31
CA VAL A 185 -6.34 -5.12 -9.76
C VAL A 185 -5.91 -4.98 -8.31
N LEU A 186 -5.56 -3.76 -7.90
CA LEU A 186 -5.33 -3.46 -6.50
C LEU A 186 -6.66 -3.39 -5.76
N ALA A 187 -6.83 -4.30 -4.79
CA ALA A 187 -8.05 -4.40 -3.98
C ALA A 187 -8.31 -3.20 -3.06
N LYS A 188 -7.32 -2.33 -2.86
CA LYS A 188 -7.44 -1.13 -2.03
C LYS A 188 -6.87 0.06 -2.79
N ARG A 189 -7.45 1.24 -2.57
CA ARG A 189 -6.82 2.49 -3.00
C ARG A 189 -5.39 2.58 -2.47
N SER A 190 -4.45 2.63 -3.40
CA SER A 190 -3.01 2.56 -3.13
C SER A 190 -2.30 3.72 -3.81
N TYR A 191 -1.13 4.06 -3.28
CA TYR A 191 -0.32 5.17 -3.73
C TYR A 191 1.14 4.76 -3.79
N VAL A 192 1.83 5.10 -4.88
CA VAL A 192 3.29 4.98 -4.96
C VAL A 192 3.91 6.23 -4.34
N ASN A 193 4.84 6.08 -3.40
CA ASN A 193 5.57 7.22 -2.86
C ASN A 193 6.69 7.64 -3.82
N LEU A 194 6.58 8.86 -4.32
CA LEU A 194 7.49 9.54 -5.23
C LEU A 194 8.44 10.50 -4.51
N SER A 195 8.44 10.53 -3.18
CA SER A 195 9.39 11.34 -2.40
C SER A 195 10.83 11.05 -2.88
N PRO A 196 11.71 12.06 -3.02
CA PRO A 196 13.09 11.86 -3.49
C PRO A 196 13.85 10.79 -2.71
N ASN A 197 13.57 10.70 -1.41
CA ASN A 197 14.22 9.79 -0.46
C ASN A 197 13.53 8.43 -0.30
N SER A 198 12.53 8.10 -1.13
CA SER A 198 11.73 6.86 -0.98
C SER A 198 12.14 5.76 -1.95
N ILE A 199 13.39 5.79 -2.42
CA ILE A 199 13.97 4.72 -3.22
C ILE A 199 14.84 3.87 -2.31
N TYR A 200 14.60 2.58 -2.34
CA TYR A 200 15.27 1.61 -1.50
C TYR A 200 15.93 0.54 -2.34
N GLN A 201 16.93 -0.10 -1.76
CA GLN A 201 17.61 -1.26 -2.33
C GLN A 201 17.56 -2.41 -1.33
N ILE A 202 17.30 -3.61 -1.84
CA ILE A 202 17.26 -4.83 -1.02
C ILE A 202 17.65 -6.06 -1.85
N GLU A 203 18.11 -7.11 -1.20
CA GLU A 203 18.27 -8.43 -1.82
C GLU A 203 16.91 -9.04 -2.20
N TYR A 204 16.86 -9.67 -3.36
CA TYR A 204 15.64 -10.23 -3.93
C TYR A 204 15.04 -11.37 -3.09
N THR A 205 15.88 -12.03 -2.31
CA THR A 205 15.53 -13.12 -1.39
C THR A 205 14.49 -12.68 -0.34
N HIS A 206 14.50 -11.40 0.06
CA HIS A 206 13.58 -10.84 1.05
C HIS A 206 12.20 -10.44 0.52
N LEU A 207 11.98 -10.53 -0.79
CA LEU A 207 10.69 -10.23 -1.39
C LEU A 207 9.83 -11.49 -1.51
N GLU A 208 8.52 -11.30 -1.41
CA GLU A 208 7.48 -12.32 -1.56
C GLU A 208 6.44 -11.89 -2.63
N VAL A 209 5.62 -12.84 -3.07
CA VAL A 209 4.48 -12.54 -3.95
C VAL A 209 3.45 -11.71 -3.18
N TYR A 210 2.95 -10.64 -3.80
CA TYR A 210 1.90 -9.84 -3.20
C TYR A 210 0.53 -10.52 -3.35
N LYS A 211 -0.07 -10.97 -2.23
CA LYS A 211 -1.43 -11.54 -2.17
C LYS A 211 -1.73 -12.60 -3.23
N ASP A 212 -0.79 -13.51 -3.48
CA ASP A 212 -0.94 -14.56 -4.49
C ASP A 212 -1.23 -14.01 -5.92
N GLN A 213 -0.74 -12.81 -6.22
CA GLN A 213 -0.80 -12.21 -7.56
C GLN A 213 0.62 -12.08 -8.13
N GLU A 214 1.08 -13.12 -8.81
CA GLU A 214 2.40 -13.15 -9.45
C GLU A 214 2.57 -12.08 -10.54
N SER A 215 1.50 -11.87 -11.32
CA SER A 215 1.54 -11.05 -12.53
C SER A 215 1.33 -9.56 -12.28
N LEU A 216 1.03 -9.14 -11.05
CA LEU A 216 0.58 -7.77 -10.79
C LEU A 216 1.71 -6.78 -11.09
N ARG A 217 1.50 -5.90 -12.08
CA ARG A 217 2.50 -4.93 -12.52
C ARG A 217 1.88 -3.70 -13.14
N PHE A 218 2.56 -2.57 -12.99
CA PHE A 218 2.24 -1.35 -13.70
C PHE A 218 2.62 -1.44 -15.17
N ASP A 219 1.90 -0.70 -16.01
CA ASP A 219 2.25 -0.59 -17.42
C ASP A 219 3.59 0.16 -17.63
N THR A 220 4.10 0.10 -18.86
CA THR A 220 5.38 0.72 -19.22
C THR A 220 5.39 2.23 -19.00
N ALA A 221 4.26 2.92 -19.23
CA ALA A 221 4.14 4.37 -19.10
C ALA A 221 4.21 4.80 -17.63
N SER A 222 3.45 4.14 -16.77
CA SER A 222 3.42 4.35 -15.32
C SER A 222 4.75 4.00 -14.69
N THR A 223 5.35 2.88 -15.08
CA THR A 223 6.67 2.45 -14.61
C THR A 223 7.74 3.49 -14.96
N SER A 224 7.75 3.96 -16.21
CA SER A 224 8.66 5.02 -16.67
C SER A 224 8.45 6.32 -15.89
N TYR A 225 7.20 6.69 -15.63
CA TYR A 225 6.88 7.87 -14.83
C TYR A 225 7.42 7.76 -13.40
N ILE A 226 7.17 6.62 -12.72
CA ILE A 226 7.65 6.35 -11.36
C ILE A 226 9.18 6.42 -11.30
N LYS A 227 9.88 5.88 -12.31
CA LYS A 227 11.35 5.95 -12.44
C LYS A 227 11.85 7.36 -12.75
N SER A 228 11.14 8.16 -13.53
CA SER A 228 11.58 9.51 -13.90
C SER A 228 11.62 10.50 -12.73
N LYS A 229 10.88 10.24 -11.66
CA LYS A 229 10.83 11.09 -10.46
C LYS A 229 12.02 10.91 -9.52
N VAL A 230 13.06 10.22 -9.98
CA VAL A 230 14.38 10.19 -9.33
C VAL A 230 15.12 11.47 -9.74
N ARG A 231 14.93 12.56 -8.98
CA ARG A 231 15.80 13.74 -9.10
C ARG A 231 17.06 13.47 -8.29
N TYR A 232 18.19 13.34 -8.98
CA TYR A 232 19.54 13.41 -8.39
C TYR A 232 19.86 14.83 -7.95
#